data_AF-A0A4Q3UKH9-F1
#
_entry.id   AF-A0A4Q3UKH9-F1
#
_cell.length_a   1.000
_cell.length_b   1.000
_cell.length_c   1.000
_cell.angle_alpha   90.00
_cell.angle_beta   90.00
_cell.angle_gamma   90.00
#
_symmetry.space_group_name_H-M   'P 1'
#
loop_
_entity.id
_entity.type
_entity.pdbx_description
1 polymer ?
#
loop_
_entity_poly.entity_id
_entity_poly.type
_entity_poly.pdbx_seq_one_letter_code
_entity_poly.pdbx_strand_id
1 'polypeptide(L)'
;MPPGRPDGMERDMARICQVSGKKANNAKHIRNTHSQGWKYKAPHKNRVQLPNLQTIRLKTPTGTYRLTVATSVIKSEEFNLVACGLKPIPKAWLKKPNYGI
;
A
#
# COMPACT_ATOMS: atom_id res chain seq x y z
N MET A 1 -12.92 -29.89 1.17
CA MET A 1 -12.26 -29.23 2.32
C MET A 1 -11.19 -28.29 1.79
N PRO A 2 -11.28 -26.97 1.98
CA PRO A 2 -10.20 -26.06 1.59
C PRO A 2 -9.00 -26.25 2.53
N PRO A 3 -7.75 -26.19 2.02
CA PRO A 3 -6.56 -26.38 2.83
C PRO A 3 -6.45 -25.30 3.91
N GLY A 4 -6.12 -25.76 5.12
CA GLY A 4 -6.01 -24.99 6.36
C GLY A 4 -5.26 -23.67 6.21
N ARG A 5 -5.82 -22.65 6.84
CA ARG A 5 -5.15 -21.37 7.07
C ARG A 5 -4.04 -21.67 8.09
N PRO A 6 -2.75 -21.43 7.81
CA PRO A 6 -1.72 -21.60 8.83
C PRO A 6 -1.96 -20.56 9.92
N ASP A 7 -2.37 -21.06 11.09
CA ASP A 7 -2.43 -20.34 12.35
C ASP A 7 -1.00 -20.09 12.85
N GLY A 8 -0.72 -18.88 13.32
CA GLY A 8 0.50 -18.62 14.11
C GLY A 8 1.62 -17.79 13.48
N MET A 9 1.35 -16.85 12.58
CA MET A 9 2.28 -15.73 12.34
C MET A 9 1.54 -14.42 12.52
N GLU A 10 1.76 -13.79 13.67
CA GLU A 10 1.37 -12.42 13.95
C GLU A 10 2.00 -11.52 12.87
N ARG A 11 1.19 -11.23 11.84
CA ARG A 11 1.54 -10.28 10.80
C ARG A 11 1.02 -8.95 11.29
N ASP A 12 1.88 -8.20 11.96
CA ASP A 12 1.77 -6.75 11.91
C ASP A 12 1.96 -6.37 10.44
N MET A 13 0.84 -6.32 9.70
CA MET A 13 0.84 -5.95 8.29
C MET A 13 1.17 -4.47 8.25
N ALA A 14 2.46 -4.16 8.09
CA ALA A 14 2.86 -2.79 7.89
C ALA A 14 2.06 -2.23 6.71
N ARG A 15 1.30 -1.15 6.93
CA ARG A 15 0.49 -0.45 5.91
C ARG A 15 1.42 0.31 4.97
N ILE A 16 2.24 -0.45 4.26
CA ILE A 16 3.28 -0.03 3.35
C ILE A 16 3.10 -0.78 2.04
N CYS A 17 3.16 -0.08 0.91
CA CYS A 17 3.18 -0.70 -0.40
C CYS A 17 4.49 -1.47 -0.61
N GLN A 18 4.43 -2.75 -0.97
CA GLN A 18 5.63 -3.57 -1.22
C GLN A 18 6.45 -3.14 -2.44
N VAL A 19 5.80 -2.50 -3.40
CA VAL A 19 6.46 -2.10 -4.66
C VAL A 19 7.06 -0.71 -4.54
N SER A 20 6.34 0.25 -3.97
CA SER A 20 6.74 1.66 -3.95
C SER A 20 7.10 2.21 -2.57
N GLY A 21 6.96 1.43 -1.50
CA GLY A 21 7.25 1.88 -0.13
C GLY A 21 6.29 2.93 0.43
N LYS A 22 5.21 3.28 -0.28
CA LYS A 22 4.21 4.26 0.18
C LYS A 22 3.64 3.84 1.54
N LYS A 23 3.80 4.71 2.54
CA LYS A 23 3.35 4.54 3.93
C LYS A 23 2.33 5.62 4.34
N ALA A 24 1.73 5.45 5.51
CA ALA A 24 0.83 6.45 6.08
C ALA A 24 1.52 7.80 6.26
N ASN A 25 0.81 8.88 5.94
CA ASN A 25 1.28 10.25 6.10
C ASN A 25 0.52 10.96 7.22
N ASN A 26 1.23 11.72 8.05
CA ASN A 26 0.61 12.61 9.03
C ASN A 26 0.31 13.94 8.36
N ALA A 27 -0.96 14.30 8.29
CA ALA A 27 -1.43 15.52 7.65
C ALA A 27 -2.37 16.29 8.58
N LYS A 28 -2.61 17.56 8.27
CA LYS A 28 -3.66 18.35 8.94
C LYS A 28 -4.96 18.29 8.16
N HIS A 29 -6.07 18.22 8.89
CA HIS A 29 -7.40 18.46 8.39
C HIS A 29 -7.77 19.91 8.71
N ILE A 30 -7.84 20.74 7.67
CA ILE A 30 -8.12 22.17 7.74
C ILE A 30 -9.49 22.40 7.10
N ARG A 31 -10.41 23.05 7.82
CA ARG A 31 -11.77 23.34 7.34
C ARG A 31 -11.88 24.81 6.91
N ASN A 32 -11.68 25.09 5.63
CA ASN A 32 -11.67 26.45 5.05
C ASN A 32 -12.94 26.78 4.24
N THR A 33 -14.10 26.23 4.62
CA THR A 33 -15.32 26.22 3.80
C THR A 33 -16.04 27.57 3.62
N HIS A 34 -15.67 28.62 4.36
CA HIS A 34 -16.41 29.90 4.37
C HIS A 34 -15.47 31.11 4.49
N SER A 35 -15.18 31.78 3.37
CA SER A 35 -14.41 33.05 3.26
C SER A 35 -12.89 33.01 3.46
N GLN A 36 -12.20 33.97 2.84
CA GLN A 36 -10.75 34.18 2.96
C GLN A 36 -10.29 34.48 4.40
N GLY A 37 -11.14 35.10 5.22
CA GLY A 37 -10.85 35.38 6.63
C GLY A 37 -10.83 34.12 7.51
N TRP A 38 -11.62 33.11 7.16
CA TRP A 38 -11.66 31.83 7.90
C TRP A 38 -10.43 30.97 7.66
N LYS A 39 -9.62 31.25 6.62
CA LYS A 39 -8.32 30.61 6.39
C LYS A 39 -7.39 30.70 7.60
N TYR A 40 -7.42 31.83 8.31
CA TYR A 40 -6.55 32.09 9.47
C TYR A 40 -7.15 31.62 10.81
N LYS A 41 -8.47 31.38 10.84
CA LYS A 41 -9.21 30.93 12.04
C LYS A 41 -9.64 29.45 11.96
N ALA A 42 -9.33 28.77 10.85
CA ALA A 42 -9.78 27.42 10.59
C ALA A 42 -9.27 26.44 11.66
N PRO A 43 -10.14 25.59 12.24
CA PRO A 43 -9.71 24.55 13.17
C PRO A 43 -8.76 23.56 12.49
N HIS A 44 -7.61 23.33 13.12
CA HIS A 44 -6.59 22.37 12.66
C HIS A 44 -6.68 21.10 13.49
N LYS A 45 -7.12 19.99 12.87
CA LYS A 45 -7.10 18.66 13.50
C LYS A 45 -6.06 17.77 12.82
N ASN A 46 -5.25 17.07 13.60
CA ASN A 46 -4.31 16.08 13.05
C ASN A 46 -5.09 14.90 12.48
N ARG A 47 -4.68 14.41 11.31
CA ARG A 47 -5.22 13.20 10.68
C ARG A 47 -4.10 12.35 10.10
N VAL A 48 -4.34 11.04 10.05
CA VAL A 48 -3.49 10.10 9.34
C VAL A 48 -4.11 9.80 7.98
N GLN A 49 -3.37 10.05 6.91
CA GLN A 49 -3.74 9.66 5.56
C GLN A 49 -3.15 8.29 5.26
N LEU A 50 -4.02 7.30 5.13
CA LEU A 50 -3.63 5.93 4.82
C LEU A 50 -3.48 5.73 3.30
N PRO A 51 -2.47 5.00 2.83
CA PRO A 51 -2.39 4.60 1.43
C PRO A 51 -3.52 3.61 1.11
N ASN A 52 -4.09 3.71 -0.10
CA ASN A 52 -5.05 2.72 -0.60
C ASN A 52 -4.29 1.46 -1.04
N LEU A 53 -4.16 0.52 -0.12
CA LEU A 53 -3.49 -0.76 -0.31
C LEU A 53 -4.49 -1.84 -0.68
N GLN A 54 -4.17 -2.63 -1.69
CA GLN A 54 -4.95 -3.77 -2.14
C GLN A 54 -4.08 -5.02 -2.09
N THR A 55 -4.69 -6.14 -1.70
CA THR A 55 -4.00 -7.44 -1.72
C THR A 55 -4.32 -8.14 -3.02
N ILE A 56 -3.30 -8.28 -3.86
CA ILE A 56 -3.42 -8.90 -5.19
C ILE A 56 -2.71 -10.25 -5.22
N ARG A 57 -3.22 -11.14 -6.07
CA ARG A 57 -2.60 -12.44 -6.37
C ARG A 57 -2.04 -12.37 -7.78
N LEU A 58 -0.72 -12.29 -7.91
CA LEU A 58 -0.05 -12.35 -9.20
C LEU A 58 0.26 -13.80 -9.54
N LYS A 59 -0.26 -14.27 -10.67
CA LYS A 59 0.11 -15.55 -11.27
C LYS A 59 1.24 -15.27 -12.25
N THR A 60 2.42 -15.80 -11.96
CA THR A 60 3.58 -15.76 -12.86
C THR A 60 3.99 -17.19 -13.23
N PRO A 61 4.78 -17.39 -14.29
CA PRO A 61 5.23 -18.74 -14.67
C PRO A 61 5.96 -19.47 -13.54
N THR A 62 6.64 -18.71 -12.66
CA THR A 62 7.37 -19.24 -11.50
C THR A 62 6.49 -19.55 -10.28
N GLY A 63 5.21 -19.16 -10.27
CA GLY A 63 4.31 -19.39 -9.14
C GLY A 63 3.30 -18.28 -8.89
N THR A 64 2.45 -18.49 -7.87
CA THR A 64 1.44 -17.51 -7.44
C THR A 64 1.91 -16.74 -6.21
N TYR A 65 2.04 -15.42 -6.33
CA TYR A 65 2.52 -14.54 -5.27
C TYR A 65 1.40 -13.64 -4.75
N ARG A 66 1.31 -13.50 -3.42
CA ARG A 66 0.39 -12.55 -2.76
C ARG A 66 1.16 -11.28 -2.44
N LEU A 67 0.77 -10.17 -3.07
CA LEU A 67 1.39 -8.86 -2.85
C LEU A 67 0.39 -7.85 -2.29
N THR A 68 0.85 -6.97 -1.41
CA THR A 68 0.10 -5.80 -0.92
C THR A 68 0.64 -4.56 -1.62
N VAL A 69 -0.19 -4.01 -2.50
CA VAL A 69 0.24 -3.00 -3.47
C VAL A 69 -0.69 -1.80 -3.42
N ALA A 70 -0.14 -0.60 -3.54
CA ALA A 70 -0.93 0.61 -3.66
C ALA A 70 -1.65 0.65 -5.01
N THR A 71 -2.90 1.12 -5.03
CA THR A 71 -3.70 1.19 -6.27
C THR A 71 -3.05 2.03 -7.37
N SER A 72 -2.25 3.03 -7.03
CA SER A 72 -1.49 3.81 -8.01
C SER A 72 -0.45 2.98 -8.78
N VAL A 73 0.12 1.95 -8.13
CA VAL A 73 1.16 1.11 -8.73
C VAL A 73 0.55 0.03 -9.62
N ILE A 74 -0.69 -0.38 -9.35
CA ILE A 74 -1.42 -1.33 -10.22
C ILE A 74 -1.50 -0.79 -11.67
N LYS A 75 -1.58 0.53 -11.84
CA LYS A 75 -1.65 1.18 -13.15
C LYS A 75 -0.29 1.46 -13.79
N SER A 76 0.82 1.17 -13.10
CA SER A 76 2.16 1.49 -13.62
C SER A 76 2.60 0.47 -14.65
N GLU A 77 3.30 0.94 -15.69
CA GLU A 77 3.80 0.08 -16.78
C GLU A 77 4.77 -0.97 -16.27
N GLU A 78 5.66 -0.62 -15.33
CA GLU A 78 6.61 -1.55 -14.71
C GLU A 78 5.91 -2.71 -14.01
N PHE A 79 4.81 -2.42 -13.32
CA PHE A 79 4.01 -3.42 -12.65
C PHE A 79 3.28 -4.33 -13.66
N ASN A 80 2.76 -3.75 -14.74
CA ASN A 80 2.10 -4.51 -15.80
C ASN A 80 3.07 -5.43 -16.55
N LEU A 81 4.30 -5.00 -16.81
CA LEU A 81 5.33 -5.85 -17.44
C LEU A 81 5.67 -7.08 -16.59
N VAL A 82 5.70 -6.93 -15.26
CA VAL A 82 5.90 -8.04 -14.33
C VAL A 82 4.65 -8.93 -14.24
N ALA A 83 3.45 -8.33 -14.24
CA ALA A 83 2.19 -9.07 -14.23
C ALA A 83 1.97 -9.90 -15.51
N CYS A 84 2.38 -9.36 -16.66
CA CYS A 84 2.36 -10.06 -17.95
C CYS A 84 3.45 -11.14 -18.08
N GLY A 85 4.37 -11.25 -17.11
CA GLY A 85 5.45 -12.24 -17.12
C GLY A 85 6.62 -11.91 -18.05
N LEU A 86 6.69 -10.70 -18.59
CA LEU A 86 7.80 -10.24 -19.45
C LEU A 86 9.07 -9.95 -18.64
N LYS A 87 8.91 -9.54 -17.37
CA LYS A 87 10.01 -9.36 -16.42
C LYS A 87 9.82 -10.28 -15.21
N PRO A 88 10.89 -10.91 -14.70
CA PRO A 88 10.81 -11.69 -13.47
C PRO A 88 10.44 -10.79 -12.28
N ILE A 89 9.76 -11.35 -11.28
CA ILE A 89 9.42 -10.59 -10.07
C ILE A 89 10.71 -10.16 -9.37
N PRO A 90 10.89 -8.86 -9.08
CA PRO A 90 12.03 -8.39 -8.30
C PRO A 90 12.07 -9.03 -6.92
N LYS A 91 13.24 -9.54 -6.49
CA LYS A 91 13.44 -10.12 -5.15
C LYS A 91 13.05 -9.16 -4.01
N ALA A 92 13.10 -7.84 -4.27
CA ALA A 92 12.66 -6.81 -3.34
C ALA A 92 11.16 -6.91 -2.99
N TRP A 93 10.30 -7.29 -3.95
CA TRP A 93 8.85 -7.39 -3.73
C TRP A 93 8.46 -8.63 -2.92
N LEU A 94 9.34 -9.63 -2.86
CA LEU A 94 9.14 -10.84 -2.07
C LEU A 94 9.37 -10.61 -0.58
N LYS A 95 10.09 -9.54 -0.20
CA LYS A 95 10.29 -9.19 1.20
C LYS A 95 9.01 -8.57 1.77
N LYS A 96 8.58 -9.05 2.94
CA LYS A 96 7.48 -8.41 3.67
C LYS A 96 7.93 -7.02 4.13
N PRO A 97 7.09 -5.99 3.94
CA PRO A 97 7.44 -4.66 4.40
C PRO A 97 7.36 -4.63 5.92
N ASN A 98 8.33 -3.99 6.57
CA ASN A 98 8.38 -3.78 8.01
C ASN A 98 8.48 -2.27 8.28
N TYR A 99 7.93 -1.79 9.40
CA TYR A 99 8.11 -0.40 9.85
C TYR A 99 9.53 -0.09 10.33
N GLY A 100 10.34 -1.13 10.58
CA GLY A 100 11.74 -0.98 10.99
C GLY A 100 11.90 -0.30 12.35
N ILE A 101 10.88 -0.48 13.21
CA ILE A 101 10.80 -0.04 14.60
C ILE A 101 10.80 -1.29 15.46
#